data_AF-A0A8J3TTL5-F1
#
_entry.id   AF-A0A8J3TTL5-F1
#
_cell.length_a   1.000
_cell.length_b   1.000
_cell.length_c   1.000
_cell.angle_alpha   90.00
_cell.angle_beta   90.00
_cell.angle_gamma   90.00
#
_symmetry.space_group_name_H-M   'P 1'
#
loop_
_entity.id
_entity.type
_entity.pdbx_description
1 polymer ?
#
loop_
_entity_poly.entity_id
_entity_poly.type
_entity_poly.pdbx_seq_one_letter_code
_entity_poly.pdbx_strand_id
1 'polypeptide(L)'
;MTEPTSSAGSFRFFPAPWPDAGAGMWANDLEEHLVALACERGFQPSHATKSELELVHAGRHRIVYINRKRLRVQIIAVIVPPWSEVDELRTIPGVSSRGDFFHSSNLRTFPRRIHDGKSEIPYGYSMVCADVGAYGRVLDQS
;
A
#
# COMPACT_ATOMS: atom_id res chain seq x y z
N MET A 1 -20.10 -2.75 -43.66
CA MET A 1 -20.17 -3.96 -42.82
C MET A 1 -19.29 -3.71 -41.60
N THR A 2 -19.98 -3.47 -40.49
CA THR A 2 -19.65 -3.63 -39.07
C THR A 2 -18.20 -3.83 -38.61
N GLU A 3 -17.80 -2.98 -37.65
CA GLU A 3 -16.74 -3.21 -36.66
C GLU A 3 -16.89 -4.56 -35.93
N PRO A 4 -15.83 -4.98 -35.24
CA PRO A 4 -16.01 -5.35 -33.85
C PRO A 4 -15.22 -4.42 -32.93
N THR A 5 -15.98 -3.61 -32.20
CA THR A 5 -15.59 -2.95 -30.96
C THR A 5 -15.19 -4.04 -29.95
N SER A 6 -13.92 -4.11 -29.56
CA SER A 6 -13.49 -4.85 -28.38
C SER A 6 -13.09 -3.87 -27.28
N SER A 7 -14.07 -3.58 -26.44
CA SER A 7 -13.89 -3.07 -25.09
C SER A 7 -13.33 -4.20 -24.22
N ALA A 8 -12.09 -4.05 -23.75
CA ALA A 8 -11.51 -4.91 -22.72
C ALA A 8 -10.56 -4.10 -21.84
N GLY A 9 -11.04 -3.79 -20.63
CA GLY A 9 -10.28 -3.63 -19.39
C GLY A 9 -9.01 -2.79 -19.43
N SER A 10 -9.08 -1.60 -18.83
CA SER A 10 -7.93 -0.75 -18.49
C SER A 10 -6.83 -1.56 -17.78
N PHE A 11 -5.79 -1.97 -18.52
CA PHE A 11 -4.58 -2.55 -17.97
C PHE A 11 -3.94 -1.52 -17.03
N ARG A 12 -4.01 -1.77 -15.72
CA ARG A 12 -3.24 -1.01 -14.73
C ARG A 12 -1.77 -1.35 -14.96
N PHE A 13 -1.02 -0.40 -15.51
CA PHE A 13 0.44 -0.46 -15.49
C PHE A 13 0.86 -0.58 -14.02
N PHE A 14 1.28 -1.78 -13.61
CA PHE A 14 2.03 -1.92 -12.37
C PHE A 14 3.35 -1.18 -12.58
N PRO A 15 3.65 -0.16 -11.77
CA PRO A 15 4.88 0.58 -11.96
C PRO A 15 6.05 -0.38 -11.79
N ALA A 16 7.07 -0.25 -12.66
CA ALA A 16 8.25 -1.10 -12.59
C ALA A 16 8.88 -0.96 -11.19
N PRO A 17 9.39 -2.07 -10.61
CA PRO A 17 10.17 -1.98 -9.37
C PRO A 17 11.34 -1.03 -9.60
N TRP A 18 11.62 -0.19 -8.61
CA TRP A 18 12.75 0.73 -8.66
C TRP A 18 14.05 -0.09 -8.83
N PRO A 19 14.94 0.21 -9.80
CA PRO A 19 16.15 -0.58 -9.99
C PRO A 19 17.07 -0.45 -8.76
N ASP A 20 17.74 -1.56 -8.43
CA ASP A 20 18.48 -1.82 -7.19
C ASP A 20 19.18 -0.62 -6.52
N ALA A 21 19.10 -0.65 -5.18
CA ALA A 21 20.08 -0.10 -4.24
C ALA A 21 20.27 1.43 -4.20
N GLY A 22 19.21 2.14 -3.82
CA GLY A 22 19.35 3.40 -3.08
C GLY A 22 19.68 3.15 -1.61
N ALA A 23 20.86 2.57 -1.32
CA ALA A 23 21.40 2.49 0.04
C ALA A 23 21.65 3.92 0.55
N GLY A 24 20.62 4.53 1.14
CA GLY A 24 20.67 5.92 1.64
C GLY A 24 19.36 6.72 1.60
N MET A 25 18.20 6.16 1.22
CA MET A 25 16.93 6.93 1.10
C MET A 25 15.79 6.49 2.04
N TRP A 26 16.06 5.60 2.99
CA TRP A 26 15.10 5.30 4.06
C TRP A 26 15.07 6.46 5.06
N ALA A 27 13.88 6.78 5.57
CA ALA A 27 13.72 7.87 6.53
C ALA A 27 14.27 7.50 7.91
N ASN A 28 14.35 6.20 8.23
CA ASN A 28 14.91 5.65 9.46
C ASN A 28 15.14 4.13 9.33
N ASP A 29 15.86 3.56 10.29
CA ASP A 29 16.19 2.12 10.35
C ASP A 29 14.94 1.23 10.40
N LEU A 30 13.84 1.72 10.98
CA LEU A 30 12.58 0.98 11.02
C LEU A 30 11.99 0.85 9.61
N GLU A 31 12.01 1.91 8.80
CA GLU A 31 11.56 1.87 7.41
C GLU A 31 12.39 0.90 6.58
N GLU A 32 13.72 0.95 6.74
CA GLU A 32 14.62 0.00 6.09
C GLU A 32 14.27 -1.45 6.43
N HIS A 33 14.05 -1.72 7.71
CA HIS A 33 13.69 -3.06 8.18
C HIS A 33 12.34 -3.54 7.64
N LEU A 34 11.32 -2.67 7.60
CA LEU A 34 10.02 -2.99 7.02
C LEU A 34 10.09 -3.23 5.50
N VAL A 35 10.95 -2.50 4.79
CA VAL A 35 11.17 -2.69 3.36
C VAL A 35 11.89 -4.00 3.09
N ALA A 36 12.97 -4.30 3.83
CA ALA A 36 13.67 -5.57 3.71
C ALA A 36 12.71 -6.76 3.89
N LEU A 37 11.88 -6.69 4.94
CA LEU A 37 10.87 -7.70 5.22
C LEU A 37 9.78 -7.82 4.14
N ALA A 38 9.46 -6.72 3.46
CA ALA A 38 8.54 -6.72 2.32
C ALA A 38 9.18 -7.37 1.07
N CYS A 39 10.45 -7.07 0.82
CA CYS A 39 11.24 -7.68 -0.25
C CYS A 39 11.33 -9.20 -0.09
N GLU A 40 11.55 -9.70 1.12
CA GLU A 40 11.50 -11.14 1.43
C GLU A 40 10.15 -11.78 1.09
N ARG A 41 9.06 -11.01 1.12
CA ARG A 41 7.70 -11.44 0.75
C ARG A 41 7.32 -11.15 -0.69
N GLY A 42 8.27 -10.76 -1.54
CA GLY A 42 8.04 -10.50 -2.96
C GLY A 42 7.42 -9.14 -3.29
N PHE A 43 7.26 -8.26 -2.30
CA PHE A 43 6.95 -6.85 -2.54
C PHE A 43 8.21 -6.07 -2.89
N GLN A 44 8.12 -5.12 -3.80
CA GLN A 44 9.23 -4.25 -4.19
C GLN A 44 8.82 -2.79 -4.05
N PRO A 45 9.69 -1.91 -3.52
CA PRO A 45 9.48 -0.47 -3.58
C PRO A 45 9.31 -0.01 -5.02
N SER A 46 8.25 0.76 -5.27
CA SER A 46 8.00 1.30 -6.61
C SER A 46 7.98 2.83 -6.63
N HIS A 47 7.43 3.46 -5.58
CA HIS A 47 7.40 4.91 -5.48
C HIS A 47 7.44 5.39 -4.03
N ALA A 48 8.20 6.45 -3.76
CA ALA A 48 8.29 7.03 -2.43
C ALA A 48 8.01 8.53 -2.47
N THR A 49 7.20 8.99 -1.52
CA THR A 49 6.98 10.41 -1.22
C THR A 49 7.42 10.69 0.21
N LYS A 50 7.27 11.93 0.69
CA LYS A 50 7.52 12.27 2.10
C LYS A 50 6.54 11.58 3.06
N SER A 51 5.39 11.11 2.58
CA SER A 51 4.28 10.67 3.43
C SER A 51 3.84 9.23 3.20
N GLU A 52 4.11 8.67 2.04
CA GLU A 52 3.78 7.28 1.69
C GLU A 52 4.92 6.65 0.90
N LEU A 53 5.16 5.36 1.16
CA LEU A 53 6.04 4.49 0.37
C LEU A 53 5.18 3.37 -0.23
N GLU A 54 5.14 3.32 -1.56
CA GLU A 54 4.41 2.34 -2.37
C GLU A 54 5.24 1.06 -2.52
N LEU A 55 4.62 -0.06 -2.19
CA LEU A 55 5.17 -1.40 -2.32
C LEU A 55 4.28 -2.22 -3.27
N VAL A 56 4.90 -2.89 -4.24
CA VAL A 56 4.22 -3.65 -5.28
C VAL A 56 4.68 -5.09 -5.28
N HIS A 57 3.76 -6.04 -5.20
CA HIS A 57 4.03 -7.45 -5.45
C HIS A 57 3.59 -7.83 -6.86
N ALA A 58 4.52 -7.74 -7.82
CA ALA A 58 4.22 -7.96 -9.24
C ALA A 58 3.59 -9.34 -9.52
N GLY A 59 4.14 -10.40 -8.92
CA GLY A 59 3.66 -11.78 -9.13
C GLY A 59 2.25 -12.09 -8.59
N ARG A 60 1.73 -11.28 -7.67
CA ARG A 60 0.36 -11.43 -7.11
C ARG A 60 -0.54 -10.25 -7.47
N HIS A 61 -0.06 -9.31 -8.28
CA HIS A 61 -0.78 -8.08 -8.64
C HIS A 61 -1.33 -7.30 -7.42
N ARG A 62 -0.54 -7.27 -6.34
CA ARG A 62 -0.90 -6.59 -5.08
C ARG A 62 -0.09 -5.32 -4.90
N ILE A 63 -0.68 -4.37 -4.20
CA ILE A 63 -0.07 -3.07 -3.89
C ILE A 63 -0.51 -2.63 -2.50
N VAL A 64 0.45 -2.16 -1.71
CA VAL A 64 0.22 -1.58 -0.39
C VAL A 64 1.07 -0.33 -0.23
N TYR A 65 0.74 0.51 0.76
CA TYR A 65 1.55 1.68 1.09
C TYR A 65 1.96 1.68 2.56
N ILE A 66 3.21 1.98 2.86
CA ILE A 66 3.63 2.34 4.22
C ILE A 66 3.34 3.83 4.45
N ASN A 67 2.67 4.16 5.55
CA ASN A 67 2.43 5.54 5.95
C ASN A 67 3.66 6.11 6.68
N ARG A 68 4.53 6.82 5.95
CA ARG A 68 5.77 7.41 6.47
C ARG A 68 5.51 8.49 7.53
N LYS A 69 4.38 9.19 7.48
CA LYS A 69 4.04 10.20 8.52
C LYS A 69 3.84 9.54 9.89
N ARG A 70 3.16 8.39 9.92
CA ARG A 70 2.98 7.57 11.13
C ARG A 70 4.30 6.92 11.56
N LEU A 71 5.08 6.46 10.59
CA LEU A 71 6.34 5.79 10.86
C LEU A 71 7.38 6.70 11.55
N ARG A 72 7.37 8.01 11.26
CA ARG A 72 8.23 8.99 11.95
C ARG A 72 8.00 9.08 13.46
N VAL A 73 6.81 8.70 13.93
CA VAL A 73 6.48 8.61 15.36
C VAL A 73 6.44 7.14 15.82
N GLN A 74 7.18 6.26 15.13
CA GLN A 74 7.33 4.83 15.42
C GLN A 74 6.02 4.04 15.39
N ILE A 75 5.02 4.50 14.63
CA ILE A 75 3.77 3.76 14.39
C ILE A 75 3.85 3.10 13.02
N ILE A 76 3.82 1.77 12.98
CA ILE A 76 3.77 1.00 11.74
C ILE A 76 2.33 1.02 11.24
N ALA A 77 2.08 1.76 10.16
CA ALA A 77 0.77 1.82 9.53
C ALA A 77 0.88 1.51 8.04
N VAL A 78 0.13 0.50 7.60
CA VAL A 78 0.02 0.07 6.21
C VAL A 78 -1.33 0.50 5.67
N ILE A 79 -1.38 1.01 4.46
CA ILE A 79 -2.61 1.32 3.76
C ILE A 79 -2.81 0.25 2.70
N VAL A 80 -3.87 -0.53 2.87
CA VAL A 80 -4.29 -1.60 1.95
C VAL A 80 -5.40 -1.09 1.03
N PRO A 81 -5.55 -1.65 -0.18
CA PRO A 81 -6.58 -1.19 -1.10
C PRO A 81 -7.99 -1.43 -0.55
N PRO A 82 -8.98 -0.67 -1.04
CA PRO A 82 -10.35 -0.76 -0.53
C PRO A 82 -11.10 -2.04 -0.92
N TRP A 83 -10.56 -2.84 -1.84
CA TRP A 83 -11.05 -4.18 -2.19
C TRP A 83 -10.34 -5.29 -1.41
N SER A 84 -9.49 -4.97 -0.43
CA SER A 84 -8.94 -5.98 0.48
C SER A 84 -10.02 -6.51 1.42
N GLU A 85 -9.90 -7.79 1.79
CA GLU A 85 -10.71 -8.43 2.84
C GLU A 85 -10.30 -7.91 4.23
N VAL A 86 -10.70 -6.68 4.55
CA VAL A 86 -10.26 -5.98 5.77
C VAL A 86 -10.67 -6.72 7.04
N ASP A 87 -11.81 -7.39 7.03
CA ASP A 87 -12.26 -8.15 8.20
C ASP A 87 -11.33 -9.33 8.48
N GLU A 88 -10.76 -9.97 7.47
CA GLU A 88 -9.71 -10.98 7.65
C GLU A 88 -8.44 -10.35 8.22
N LEU A 89 -8.01 -9.22 7.67
CA LEU A 89 -6.82 -8.50 8.16
C LEU A 89 -6.95 -8.06 9.63
N ARG A 90 -8.17 -7.73 10.09
CA ARG A 90 -8.48 -7.39 11.49
C ARG A 90 -8.36 -8.59 12.43
N THR A 91 -8.48 -9.81 11.92
CA THR A 91 -8.28 -11.02 12.74
C THR A 91 -6.81 -11.31 13.03
N ILE A 92 -5.88 -10.67 12.32
CA ILE A 92 -4.44 -10.86 12.51
C ILE A 92 -4.03 -10.32 13.90
N PRO A 93 -3.40 -11.14 14.77
CA PRO A 93 -2.91 -10.67 16.06
C PRO A 93 -1.93 -9.51 15.91
N GLY A 94 -2.18 -8.42 16.65
CA GLY A 94 -1.38 -7.20 16.61
C GLY A 94 -1.74 -6.25 15.46
N VAL A 95 -2.83 -6.48 14.73
CA VAL A 95 -3.33 -5.56 13.71
C VAL A 95 -4.61 -4.88 14.19
N SER A 96 -4.71 -3.57 13.99
CA SER A 96 -5.91 -2.79 14.27
C SER A 96 -6.22 -1.86 13.10
N SER A 97 -7.50 -1.60 12.87
CA SER A 97 -7.94 -0.61 11.87
C SER A 97 -8.79 0.44 12.55
N ARG A 98 -8.70 1.71 12.11
CA ARG A 98 -9.58 2.77 12.62
C ARG A 98 -11.00 2.74 12.06
N GLY A 99 -11.38 1.73 11.28
CA GLY A 99 -12.72 1.61 10.69
C GLY A 99 -12.96 2.51 9.47
N ASP A 100 -12.37 3.71 9.46
CA ASP A 100 -12.56 4.69 8.39
C ASP A 100 -11.57 4.54 7.23
N PHE A 101 -11.97 5.06 6.07
CA PHE A 101 -11.12 5.19 4.90
C PHE A 101 -10.02 6.23 5.12
N PHE A 102 -8.78 5.82 4.87
CA PHE A 102 -7.65 6.74 4.76
C PHE A 102 -7.61 7.35 3.36
N HIS A 103 -7.64 8.68 3.28
CA HIS A 103 -7.60 9.42 2.03
C HIS A 103 -6.26 10.13 1.87
N SER A 104 -5.61 9.96 0.72
CA SER A 104 -4.36 10.65 0.40
C SER A 104 -4.16 10.71 -1.12
N SER A 105 -3.72 11.86 -1.62
CA SER A 105 -3.41 12.04 -3.06
C SER A 105 -2.26 11.18 -3.55
N ASN A 106 -1.45 10.62 -2.63
CA ASN A 106 -0.29 9.81 -2.95
C ASN A 106 -0.60 8.31 -3.11
N LEU A 107 -1.85 7.87 -2.87
CA LEU A 107 -2.29 6.49 -3.13
C LEU A 107 -2.65 6.34 -4.62
N ARG A 108 -1.70 6.64 -5.50
CA ARG A 108 -1.92 6.87 -6.94
C ARG A 108 -2.62 5.71 -7.65
N THR A 109 -2.46 4.49 -7.15
CA THR A 109 -2.97 3.25 -7.75
C THR A 109 -4.32 2.81 -7.15
N PHE A 110 -4.76 3.46 -6.08
CA PHE A 110 -6.03 3.17 -5.41
C PHE A 110 -7.18 3.91 -6.10
N PRO A 111 -8.43 3.41 -5.99
CA PRO A 111 -9.56 4.06 -6.60
C PRO A 111 -9.85 5.35 -5.84
N ARG A 112 -10.55 6.27 -6.51
CA ARG A 112 -10.94 7.54 -5.91
C ARG A 112 -12.37 7.48 -5.41
N ARG A 113 -12.64 8.24 -4.35
CA ARG A 113 -13.99 8.46 -3.83
C ARG A 113 -14.14 9.92 -3.47
N ILE A 114 -15.36 10.44 -3.61
CA ILE A 114 -15.69 11.78 -3.14
C ILE A 114 -15.46 11.85 -1.63
N HIS A 115 -14.54 12.72 -1.24
CA HIS A 115 -14.25 13.05 0.14
C HIS A 115 -14.84 14.44 0.44
N ASP A 116 -15.57 14.58 1.55
CA ASP A 116 -16.22 15.81 2.02
C ASP A 116 -17.07 16.57 0.97
N GLY A 117 -17.65 15.84 0.01
CA GLY A 117 -18.55 16.39 -1.00
C GLY A 117 -17.90 17.31 -2.05
N LYS A 118 -16.57 17.43 -2.09
CA LYS A 118 -15.88 18.44 -2.91
C LYS A 118 -14.94 17.87 -3.95
N SER A 119 -14.21 16.80 -3.64
CA SER A 119 -13.18 16.29 -4.55
C SER A 119 -12.98 14.79 -4.42
N GLU A 120 -12.69 14.15 -5.54
CA GLU A 120 -12.32 12.75 -5.60
C GLU A 120 -10.86 12.55 -5.19
N ILE A 121 -10.66 11.91 -4.04
CA ILE A 121 -9.34 11.61 -3.48
C ILE A 121 -9.17 10.09 -3.43
N PRO A 122 -7.98 9.56 -3.80
CA PRO A 122 -7.68 8.16 -3.60
C PRO A 122 -7.84 7.73 -2.14
N TYR A 123 -8.35 6.51 -1.93
CA TYR A 123 -8.65 6.02 -0.60
C TYR A 123 -8.31 4.53 -0.43
N GLY A 124 -8.02 4.14 0.81
CA GLY A 124 -7.81 2.75 1.22
C GLY A 124 -8.06 2.58 2.71
N TYR A 125 -7.71 1.42 3.26
CA TYR A 125 -7.86 1.18 4.69
C TYR A 125 -6.51 1.21 5.40
N SER A 126 -6.41 1.96 6.50
CA SER A 126 -5.20 2.00 7.30
C SER A 126 -5.22 0.91 8.38
N MET A 127 -4.28 -0.02 8.28
CA MET A 127 -3.96 -1.06 9.24
C MET A 127 -2.77 -0.61 10.09
N VAL A 128 -2.97 -0.44 11.39
CA VAL A 128 -1.92 -0.17 12.36
C VAL A 128 -1.43 -1.50 12.90
N CYS A 129 -0.13 -1.74 12.77
CA CYS A 129 0.56 -2.95 13.24
C CYS A 129 1.27 -2.64 14.56
N ALA A 130 1.11 -3.52 15.55
CA ALA A 130 1.75 -3.39 16.86
C ALA A 130 3.26 -3.57 16.79
N ASP A 131 3.73 -4.37 15.83
CA ASP A 131 5.12 -4.70 15.62
C ASP A 131 5.38 -5.11 14.16
N VAL A 132 6.66 -5.36 13.87
CA VAL A 132 7.16 -5.80 12.56
C VAL A 132 6.58 -7.16 12.15
N GLY A 133 6.31 -8.06 13.10
CA GLY A 133 5.71 -9.37 12.83
C GLY A 133 4.26 -9.26 12.39
N ALA A 134 3.48 -8.38 13.01
CA ALA A 134 2.11 -8.05 12.58
C ALA A 134 2.10 -7.46 11.16
N TYR A 135 3.04 -6.56 10.86
CA TYR A 135 3.23 -6.04 9.51
C TYR A 135 3.52 -7.16 8.48
N GLY A 136 4.42 -8.09 8.79
CA GLY A 136 4.70 -9.23 7.93
C GLY A 136 3.45 -10.05 7.63
N ARG A 137 2.63 -10.35 8.65
CA ARG A 137 1.36 -11.07 8.48
C ARG A 137 0.35 -10.32 7.61
N VAL A 138 0.30 -8.98 7.72
CA VAL A 138 -0.54 -8.16 6.84
C VAL A 138 -0.09 -8.33 5.38
N LEU A 139 1.21 -8.30 5.09
CA LEU A 139 1.71 -8.50 3.73
C LEU A 139 1.41 -9.88 3.16
N ASP A 140 1.41 -10.92 4.00
CA ASP A 140 1.10 -12.28 3.57
C ASP A 140 -0.37 -12.41 3.08
N GLN A 141 -1.28 -11.65 3.71
CA GLN A 141 -2.71 -11.66 3.39
C GLN A 141 -3.15 -10.57 2.39
N SER A 142 -2.47 -9.42 2.36
CA SER A 142 -2.76 -8.27 1.47
C SER A 142 -2.46 -8.56 0.03
#